data_AF-A0A1W2ECM6-F1
#
_entry.id   AF-A0A1W2ECM6-F1
#
_cell.length_a   1.000
_cell.length_b   1.000
_cell.length_c   1.000
_cell.angle_alpha   90.00
_cell.angle_beta   90.00
_cell.angle_gamma   90.00
#
_symmetry.space_group_name_H-M   'P 1'
#
loop_
_entity.id
_entity.type
_entity.pdbx_description
1 polymer ?
#
loop_
_entity_poly.entity_id
_entity_poly.type
_entity_poly.pdbx_seq_one_letter_code
_entity_poly.pdbx_strand_id
1 'polypeptide(L)'
;MRLYLGVSAIALTVHLTPAGGALADDRFTCWAPTVSQIATAAADYWTDERKANARPEPESEPLDGSPFELGKPLTDGDAERAPIGEAPYKFGGKLFYTRDGDDYVASAQFVADDKIVIGAAHSLWKGGKAATNIRFVQGYSNGGGTNYDIDMAAVLTEWTNISTNPVSLGKSQYDYAAMRTTKPSAVGRYDLGETGVDAAVTITGYPGRLEGGEYMYRETATVILKAGNAYDARPHPMYGGGASGGAWFIGTGEPYKAVSVVSAGDQDGVYGPAFTQDTADMVAYVKGGCN
;
A
#
# COMPACT_ATOMS: atom_id res chain seq x y z
N MET A 1 8.95 78.10 33.36
CA MET A 1 9.42 76.76 33.78
C MET A 1 8.29 75.76 33.56
N ARG A 2 8.28 75.08 32.41
CA ARG A 2 7.41 73.94 32.09
C ARG A 2 8.23 72.97 31.24
N LEU A 3 8.55 71.83 31.83
CA LEU A 3 9.20 70.68 31.17
C LEU A 3 8.17 69.98 30.28
N TYR A 4 8.56 69.60 29.06
CA TYR A 4 7.90 68.55 28.30
C TYR A 4 8.94 67.48 27.94
N LEU A 5 8.77 66.29 28.51
CA LEU A 5 9.42 65.06 28.09
C LEU A 5 8.75 64.56 26.81
N GLY A 6 9.53 64.40 25.73
CA GLY A 6 9.14 63.65 24.54
C GLY A 6 9.65 62.22 24.64
N VAL A 7 8.74 61.25 24.66
CA VAL A 7 9.04 59.81 24.66
C VAL A 7 9.20 59.36 23.20
N SER A 8 10.36 58.81 22.86
CA SER A 8 10.61 58.14 21.57
C SER A 8 9.95 56.76 21.55
N ALA A 9 9.03 56.54 20.61
CA ALA A 9 8.50 55.22 20.29
C ALA A 9 9.40 54.55 19.25
N ILE A 10 10.06 53.45 19.63
CA ILE A 10 10.76 52.55 18.72
C ILE A 10 9.71 51.59 18.15
N ALA A 11 9.41 51.72 16.86
CA ALA A 11 8.57 50.78 16.14
C ALA A 11 9.39 49.52 15.82
N LEU A 12 9.08 48.40 16.49
CA LEU A 12 9.64 47.09 16.20
C LEU A 12 8.83 46.45 15.07
N THR A 13 9.37 46.47 13.85
CA THR A 13 8.76 45.81 12.69
C THR A 13 8.99 44.30 12.80
N VAL A 14 7.99 43.55 13.25
CA VAL A 14 8.01 42.08 13.21
C VAL A 14 7.68 41.66 11.78
N HIS A 15 8.67 41.17 11.04
CA HIS A 15 8.44 40.47 9.79
C HIS A 15 7.88 39.08 10.10
N LEU A 16 6.55 38.95 10.03
CA LEU A 16 5.88 37.66 9.92
C LEU A 16 6.20 37.10 8.54
N THR A 17 7.16 36.18 8.47
CA THR A 17 7.28 35.27 7.33
C THR A 17 6.04 34.38 7.29
N PRO A 18 5.25 34.37 6.20
CA PRO A 18 4.19 33.38 6.07
C PRO A 18 4.86 32.01 6.00
N ALA A 19 4.51 31.13 6.94
CA ALA A 19 4.77 29.71 6.78
C ALA A 19 4.11 29.29 5.46
N GLY A 20 4.91 28.93 4.46
CA GLY A 20 4.42 28.39 3.21
C GLY A 20 3.72 27.06 3.50
N GLY A 21 2.41 27.11 3.73
CA GLY A 21 1.57 25.93 3.62
C GLY A 21 1.58 25.54 2.16
N ALA A 22 2.30 24.46 1.85
CA ALA A 22 2.15 23.85 0.55
C ALA A 22 0.68 23.40 0.42
N LEU A 23 0.06 23.75 -0.70
CA LEU A 23 -1.35 23.54 -0.93
C LEU A 23 -1.58 22.03 -1.12
N ALA A 24 -2.59 21.48 -0.45
CA ALA A 24 -3.02 20.10 -0.67
C ALA A 24 -3.25 19.84 -2.17
N ASP A 25 -2.72 18.72 -2.69
CA ASP A 25 -2.93 18.27 -4.07
C ASP A 25 -4.29 17.57 -4.16
N ASP A 26 -5.21 18.11 -4.94
CA ASP A 26 -6.59 17.63 -5.06
C ASP A 26 -6.70 16.27 -5.77
N ARG A 27 -5.63 15.81 -6.41
CA ARG A 27 -5.53 14.46 -6.98
C ARG A 27 -5.45 13.38 -5.90
N PHE A 28 -5.08 13.72 -4.67
CA PHE A 28 -4.83 12.74 -3.60
C PHE A 28 -5.70 12.97 -2.36
N THR A 29 -6.45 11.95 -1.97
CA THR A 29 -7.09 11.89 -0.67
C THR A 29 -6.10 11.33 0.34
N CYS A 30 -5.60 12.18 1.23
CA CYS A 30 -4.67 11.80 2.29
C CYS A 30 -5.31 11.86 3.69
N TRP A 31 -4.87 10.97 4.57
CA TRP A 31 -5.18 11.00 6.00
C TRP A 31 -3.98 10.55 6.83
N ALA A 32 -4.01 10.90 8.11
CA ALA A 32 -3.05 10.43 9.11
C ALA A 32 -3.70 9.31 9.94
N PRO A 33 -3.43 8.02 9.65
CA PRO A 33 -4.11 6.90 10.31
C PRO A 33 -3.91 6.86 11.82
N THR A 34 -2.82 7.48 12.31
CA THR A 34 -2.40 7.47 13.72
C THR A 34 -2.87 8.69 14.52
N VAL A 35 -3.00 9.87 13.91
CA VAL A 35 -3.22 11.13 14.66
C VAL A 35 -4.61 11.22 15.28
N SER A 36 -5.61 10.53 14.74
CA SER A 36 -6.95 10.42 15.34
C SER A 36 -7.09 9.28 16.36
N GLN A 37 -6.07 8.43 16.55
CA GLN A 37 -6.20 7.16 17.30
C GLN A 37 -5.21 6.97 18.46
N ILE A 38 -4.21 7.84 18.61
CA ILE A 38 -3.23 7.79 19.73
C ILE A 38 -3.87 7.99 21.12
N ALA A 39 -5.14 8.43 21.22
CA ALA A 39 -5.83 8.43 22.51
C ALA A 39 -6.10 7.01 23.06
N THR A 40 -5.99 5.94 22.25
CA THR A 40 -6.31 4.56 22.68
C THR A 40 -5.53 3.42 22.02
N ALA A 41 -4.77 3.64 20.93
CA ALA A 41 -3.98 2.60 20.28
C ALA A 41 -2.52 2.59 20.80
N ALA A 42 -2.29 1.87 21.90
CA ALA A 42 -0.95 1.54 22.38
C ALA A 42 -0.15 0.76 21.31
N ALA A 43 1.17 0.67 21.48
CA ALA A 43 2.05 -0.21 20.67
C ALA A 43 1.49 -1.64 20.49
N ASP A 44 0.58 -2.04 21.38
CA ASP A 44 -0.06 -3.33 21.53
C ASP A 44 -1.35 -3.53 20.72
N TYR A 45 -1.78 -2.60 19.85
CA TYR A 45 -3.02 -2.78 19.07
C TYR A 45 -3.01 -4.07 18.22
N TRP A 46 -1.95 -4.28 17.44
CA TRP A 46 -1.74 -5.52 16.68
C TRP A 46 -0.97 -6.55 17.51
N THR A 47 -1.69 -7.20 18.42
CA THR A 47 -1.21 -8.40 19.10
C THR A 47 -1.03 -9.55 18.10
N ASP A 48 -0.28 -10.58 18.49
CA ASP A 48 -0.14 -11.79 17.67
C ASP A 48 -1.49 -12.46 17.39
N GLU A 49 -2.39 -12.47 18.37
CA GLU A 49 -3.76 -12.97 18.23
C GLU A 49 -4.55 -12.20 17.16
N ARG A 50 -4.49 -10.86 17.18
CA ARG A 50 -5.21 -10.06 16.18
C ARG A 50 -4.63 -10.19 14.78
N LYS A 51 -3.30 -10.29 14.66
CA LYS A 51 -2.66 -10.59 13.37
C LYS A 51 -3.09 -11.96 12.84
N ALA A 52 -3.14 -12.98 13.70
CA ALA A 52 -3.56 -14.33 13.32
C ALA A 52 -5.04 -14.43 12.92
N ASN A 53 -5.90 -13.59 13.49
CA ASN A 53 -7.34 -13.55 13.21
C ASN A 53 -7.73 -12.57 12.10
N ALA A 54 -6.81 -11.71 11.66
CA ALA A 54 -7.08 -10.76 10.58
C ALA A 54 -7.26 -11.48 9.25
N ARG A 55 -8.29 -11.08 8.48
CA ARG A 55 -8.73 -11.80 7.27
C ARG A 55 -8.50 -10.99 5.99
N PRO A 56 -8.32 -11.61 4.83
CA PRO A 56 -8.40 -10.87 3.58
C PRO A 56 -9.73 -10.13 3.47
N GLU A 57 -9.71 -8.88 3.02
CA GLU A 57 -10.95 -8.19 2.68
C GLU A 57 -11.44 -8.67 1.30
N PRO A 58 -12.69 -9.13 1.16
CA PRO A 58 -13.20 -9.54 -0.14
C PRO A 58 -13.33 -8.32 -1.06
N GLU A 59 -12.68 -8.36 -2.22
CA GLU A 59 -12.88 -7.34 -3.27
C GLU A 59 -14.12 -7.65 -4.13
N SER A 60 -14.40 -8.94 -4.30
CA SER A 60 -15.61 -9.48 -4.90
C SER A 60 -16.06 -10.68 -4.06
N GLU A 61 -17.37 -10.80 -3.85
CA GLU A 61 -17.95 -12.08 -3.42
C GLU A 61 -17.68 -13.13 -4.51
N PRO A 62 -17.36 -14.38 -4.16
CA PRO A 62 -17.35 -15.46 -5.14
C PRO A 62 -18.68 -15.51 -5.89
N LEU A 63 -18.63 -15.77 -7.20
CA LEU A 63 -19.82 -15.73 -8.07
C LEU A 63 -20.93 -16.70 -7.62
N ASP A 64 -20.58 -17.71 -6.83
CA ASP A 64 -21.49 -18.69 -6.24
C ASP A 64 -21.87 -18.39 -4.78
N GLY A 65 -21.39 -17.27 -4.21
CA GLY A 65 -21.61 -16.89 -2.82
C GLY A 65 -20.93 -17.79 -1.79
N SER A 66 -20.03 -18.69 -2.22
CA SER A 66 -19.22 -19.48 -1.29
C SER A 66 -18.18 -18.60 -0.61
N PRO A 67 -17.80 -18.85 0.66
CA PRO A 67 -16.64 -18.20 1.23
C PRO A 67 -15.37 -18.68 0.50
N PHE A 68 -14.41 -17.77 0.28
CA PHE A 68 -13.09 -18.19 -0.18
C PHE A 68 -12.51 -19.20 0.82
N GLU A 69 -12.17 -20.40 0.35
CA GLU A 69 -11.50 -21.40 1.16
C GLU A 69 -10.07 -20.94 1.49
N LEU A 70 -9.89 -20.42 2.70
CA LEU A 70 -8.61 -19.98 3.24
C LEU A 70 -7.78 -21.17 3.73
N GLY A 71 -6.45 -21.04 3.71
CA GLY A 71 -5.58 -22.02 4.38
C GLY A 71 -5.45 -23.38 3.69
N LYS A 72 -5.60 -23.45 2.37
CA LYS A 72 -5.34 -24.69 1.63
C LYS A 72 -3.84 -25.04 1.67
N PRO A 73 -3.50 -26.34 1.79
CA PRO A 73 -2.15 -26.83 1.51
C PRO A 73 -1.77 -26.56 0.05
N LEU A 74 -0.47 -26.42 -0.19
CA LEU A 74 0.07 -26.26 -1.54
C LEU A 74 -0.16 -27.51 -2.39
N THR A 75 -0.48 -27.28 -3.65
CA THR A 75 -0.68 -28.26 -4.72
C THR A 75 0.16 -27.92 -5.94
N ASP A 76 0.37 -28.90 -6.81
CA ASP A 76 1.08 -28.66 -8.08
C ASP A 76 0.31 -27.62 -8.93
N GLY A 77 1.01 -26.54 -9.30
CA GLY A 77 0.43 -25.40 -10.03
C GLY A 77 0.12 -24.17 -9.18
N ASP A 78 0.27 -24.25 -7.85
CA ASP A 78 0.23 -23.07 -6.98
C ASP A 78 1.51 -22.21 -7.10
N ALA A 79 1.42 -20.99 -6.58
CA ALA A 79 2.57 -20.08 -6.47
C ALA A 79 3.67 -20.67 -5.58
N GLU A 80 4.92 -20.29 -5.83
CA GLU A 80 6.07 -20.72 -5.04
C GLU A 80 6.24 -19.83 -3.81
N ARG A 81 6.72 -20.37 -2.68
CA ARG A 81 7.13 -19.51 -1.56
C ARG A 81 8.29 -18.61 -1.99
N ALA A 82 8.18 -17.32 -1.70
CA ALA A 82 9.24 -16.36 -1.99
C ALA A 82 10.40 -16.49 -0.99
N PRO A 83 11.66 -16.33 -1.41
CA PRO A 83 12.80 -16.30 -0.50
C PRO A 83 12.88 -14.92 0.20
N ILE A 84 12.06 -14.72 1.24
CA ILE A 84 11.88 -13.42 1.92
C ILE A 84 13.14 -12.79 2.54
N GLY A 85 14.23 -13.55 2.67
CA GLY A 85 15.53 -13.03 3.11
C GLY A 85 16.36 -12.42 1.98
N GLU A 86 15.97 -12.64 0.72
CA GLU A 86 16.71 -12.24 -0.47
C GLU A 86 16.08 -11.01 -1.13
N ALA A 87 16.90 -10.22 -1.83
CA ALA A 87 16.37 -9.15 -2.67
C ALA A 87 15.73 -9.74 -3.94
N PRO A 88 14.60 -9.19 -4.40
CA PRO A 88 13.90 -8.03 -3.84
C PRO A 88 12.78 -8.39 -2.84
N TYR A 89 12.56 -9.68 -2.55
CA TYR A 89 11.48 -10.17 -1.69
C TYR A 89 11.52 -9.59 -0.27
N LYS A 90 12.73 -9.35 0.28
CA LYS A 90 12.91 -8.73 1.60
C LYS A 90 12.41 -7.29 1.71
N PHE A 91 12.09 -6.62 0.59
CA PHE A 91 11.50 -5.28 0.60
C PHE A 91 9.98 -5.33 0.85
N GLY A 92 9.35 -6.49 0.62
CA GLY A 92 7.91 -6.71 0.78
C GLY A 92 7.53 -7.21 2.17
N GLY A 93 6.22 -7.26 2.42
CA GLY A 93 5.68 -7.71 3.70
C GLY A 93 4.15 -7.76 3.70
N LYS A 94 3.59 -8.15 4.85
CA LYS A 94 2.15 -8.24 5.07
C LYS A 94 1.66 -6.92 5.68
N LEU A 95 0.54 -6.42 5.17
CA LEU A 95 -0.12 -5.21 5.63
C LEU A 95 -1.30 -5.60 6.51
N PHE A 96 -1.41 -5.00 7.69
CA PHE A 96 -2.52 -5.16 8.62
C PHE A 96 -3.23 -3.82 8.79
N TYR A 97 -4.55 -3.83 8.77
CA TYR A 97 -5.35 -2.63 8.93
C TYR A 97 -6.74 -2.95 9.46
N THR A 98 -7.41 -1.95 10.02
CA THR A 98 -8.77 -2.07 10.53
C THR A 98 -9.69 -1.15 9.75
N ARG A 99 -10.87 -1.65 9.39
CA ARG A 99 -11.95 -0.86 8.79
C ARG A 99 -13.28 -1.31 9.37
N ASP A 100 -14.13 -0.37 9.75
CA ASP A 100 -15.43 -0.67 10.37
C ASP A 100 -15.38 -1.59 11.59
N GLY A 101 -14.25 -1.60 12.32
CA GLY A 101 -14.05 -2.46 13.49
C GLY A 101 -13.56 -3.87 13.17
N ASP A 102 -13.49 -4.25 11.89
CA ASP A 102 -12.92 -5.52 11.44
C ASP A 102 -11.44 -5.37 11.08
N ASP A 103 -10.68 -6.43 11.36
CA ASP A 103 -9.25 -6.52 11.08
C ASP A 103 -8.98 -7.28 9.79
N TYR A 104 -8.16 -6.68 8.93
CA TYR A 104 -7.89 -7.17 7.60
C TYR A 104 -6.40 -7.28 7.30
N VAL A 105 -6.10 -8.09 6.29
CA VAL A 105 -4.75 -8.27 5.74
C VAL A 105 -4.68 -7.99 4.25
N ALA A 106 -3.52 -7.51 3.84
CA ALA A 106 -3.12 -7.33 2.45
C ALA A 106 -1.59 -7.50 2.34
N SER A 107 -1.02 -7.15 1.20
CA SER A 107 0.40 -7.15 0.90
C SER A 107 0.86 -5.73 0.58
N ALA A 108 2.14 -5.44 0.82
CA ALA A 108 2.74 -4.16 0.46
C ALA A 108 4.27 -4.27 0.40
N GLN A 109 4.94 -3.21 -0.06
CA GLN A 109 6.41 -3.18 -0.20
C GLN A 109 6.97 -1.78 -0.07
N PHE A 110 8.21 -1.69 0.41
CA PHE A 110 8.97 -0.44 0.33
C PHE A 110 9.31 -0.07 -1.12
N VAL A 111 9.09 1.20 -1.49
CA VAL A 111 9.36 1.72 -2.84
C VAL A 111 9.86 3.17 -2.80
N ALA A 112 10.76 3.53 -3.71
CA ALA A 112 11.29 4.88 -3.99
C ALA A 112 12.04 5.60 -2.84
N ASP A 113 11.57 5.50 -1.60
CA ASP A 113 12.19 6.01 -0.38
C ASP A 113 12.10 4.96 0.73
N ASP A 114 13.07 4.93 1.64
CA ASP A 114 13.12 3.91 2.70
C ASP A 114 11.97 4.07 3.71
N LYS A 115 11.23 5.18 3.71
CA LYS A 115 10.03 5.35 4.52
C LYS A 115 8.72 5.19 3.75
N ILE A 116 8.76 4.86 2.46
CA ILE A 116 7.55 4.80 1.65
C ILE A 116 7.22 3.36 1.32
N VAL A 117 5.99 2.96 1.67
CA VAL A 117 5.40 1.68 1.35
C VAL A 117 4.27 1.91 0.34
N ILE A 118 4.18 1.07 -0.68
CA ILE A 118 3.07 1.09 -1.64
C ILE A 118 2.27 -0.22 -1.54
N GLY A 119 0.96 -0.12 -1.70
CA GLY A 119 0.00 -1.23 -1.66
C GLY A 119 -1.24 -0.90 -2.49
N ALA A 120 -2.33 -1.66 -2.32
CA ALA A 120 -3.59 -1.43 -3.04
C ALA A 120 -4.45 -0.36 -2.35
N ALA A 121 -5.14 0.47 -3.14
CA ALA A 121 -6.03 1.49 -2.62
C ALA A 121 -7.25 0.90 -1.91
N HIS A 122 -7.81 -0.21 -2.41
CA HIS A 122 -8.95 -0.85 -1.77
C HIS A 122 -8.64 -1.39 -0.37
N SER A 123 -7.36 -1.65 -0.06
CA SER A 123 -6.93 -2.06 1.27
C SER A 123 -6.87 -0.87 2.24
N LEU A 124 -6.79 0.36 1.72
CA LEU A 124 -6.71 1.56 2.56
C LEU A 124 -7.95 2.45 2.50
N TRP A 125 -8.77 2.35 1.47
CA TRP A 125 -9.99 3.13 1.30
C TRP A 125 -11.05 2.34 0.54
N LYS A 126 -12.25 2.21 1.10
CA LYS A 126 -13.38 1.56 0.42
C LYS A 126 -14.70 2.07 0.97
N GLY A 127 -15.67 2.31 0.09
CA GLY A 127 -17.03 2.69 0.50
C GLY A 127 -17.08 3.97 1.34
N GLY A 128 -16.21 4.94 1.03
CA GLY A 128 -16.12 6.22 1.74
C GLY A 128 -15.41 6.13 3.10
N LYS A 129 -14.71 5.04 3.38
CA LYS A 129 -14.08 4.78 4.68
C LYS A 129 -12.59 4.52 4.52
N ALA A 130 -11.81 5.32 5.23
CA ALA A 130 -10.38 5.13 5.36
C ALA A 130 -10.06 3.98 6.33
N ALA A 131 -9.02 3.23 6.02
CA ALA A 131 -8.43 2.26 6.92
C ALA A 131 -7.71 2.96 8.07
N THR A 132 -7.67 2.26 9.18
CA THR A 132 -7.11 2.74 10.44
C THR A 132 -6.21 1.68 11.06
N ASN A 133 -5.48 2.04 12.12
CA ASN A 133 -4.50 1.14 12.76
C ASN A 133 -3.60 0.44 11.74
N ILE A 134 -3.04 1.17 10.79
CA ILE A 134 -2.31 0.55 9.68
C ILE A 134 -0.90 0.18 10.13
N ARG A 135 -0.53 -1.10 9.97
CA ARG A 135 0.81 -1.64 10.28
C ARG A 135 1.34 -2.48 9.13
N PHE A 136 2.54 -2.16 8.68
CA PHE A 136 3.29 -2.96 7.73
C PHE A 136 4.28 -3.87 8.46
N VAL A 137 4.30 -5.16 8.14
CA VAL A 137 5.25 -6.13 8.71
C VAL A 137 6.14 -6.67 7.60
N GLN A 138 7.33 -6.08 7.49
CA GLN A 138 8.34 -6.44 6.50
C GLN A 138 8.85 -7.86 6.74
N GLY A 139 8.94 -8.66 5.67
CA GLY A 139 9.40 -10.05 5.75
C GLY A 139 8.53 -10.90 6.66
N TYR A 140 7.23 -10.65 6.71
CA TYR A 140 6.30 -11.44 7.52
C TYR A 140 6.43 -12.92 7.16
N SER A 141 6.55 -13.77 8.19
CA SER A 141 6.53 -15.23 8.05
C SER A 141 6.05 -15.82 9.36
N ASN A 142 4.86 -16.42 9.33
CA ASN A 142 4.26 -17.14 10.45
C ASN A 142 4.33 -16.35 11.77
N GLY A 143 3.78 -15.13 11.77
CA GLY A 143 3.77 -14.21 12.91
C GLY A 143 5.01 -13.34 13.10
N GLY A 144 6.15 -13.70 12.49
CA GLY A 144 7.41 -12.96 12.54
C GLY A 144 7.49 -11.74 11.60
N GLY A 145 8.65 -11.10 11.56
CA GLY A 145 8.94 -9.95 10.69
C GLY A 145 9.22 -8.66 11.47
N THR A 146 9.45 -7.56 10.74
CA THR A 146 9.74 -6.24 11.34
C THR A 146 8.55 -5.31 11.19
N ASN A 147 8.04 -4.81 12.32
CA ASN A 147 6.89 -3.89 12.35
C ASN A 147 7.28 -2.47 11.95
N TYR A 148 6.45 -1.85 11.13
CA TYR A 148 6.48 -0.44 10.75
C TYR A 148 5.07 0.15 10.89
N ASP A 149 4.94 1.14 11.77
CA ASP A 149 3.69 1.90 11.91
C ASP A 149 3.59 2.93 10.79
N ILE A 150 2.37 3.12 10.27
CA ILE A 150 2.08 4.07 9.20
C ILE A 150 1.54 5.38 9.79
N ASP A 151 2.21 6.49 9.52
CA ASP A 151 1.80 7.81 10.03
C ASP A 151 1.04 8.66 9.01
N MET A 152 1.19 8.36 7.72
CA MET A 152 0.46 8.99 6.62
C MET A 152 0.08 7.95 5.57
N ALA A 153 -1.09 8.13 4.96
CA ALA A 153 -1.52 7.33 3.82
C ALA A 153 -2.27 8.22 2.83
N ALA A 154 -2.14 7.90 1.54
CA ALA A 154 -2.94 8.51 0.49
C ALA A 154 -3.36 7.50 -0.56
N VAL A 155 -4.50 7.79 -1.17
CA VAL A 155 -5.01 7.17 -2.40
C VAL A 155 -5.30 8.27 -3.40
N LEU A 156 -5.46 7.90 -4.68
CA LEU A 156 -6.05 8.82 -5.65
C LEU A 156 -7.46 9.24 -5.21
N THR A 157 -7.78 10.52 -5.33
CA THR A 157 -9.15 11.02 -5.09
C THR A 157 -10.15 10.29 -5.98
N GLU A 158 -9.77 9.98 -7.22
CA GLU A 158 -10.62 9.21 -8.15
C GLU A 158 -10.98 7.81 -7.60
N TRP A 159 -10.05 7.13 -6.94
CA TRP A 159 -10.33 5.85 -6.29
C TRP A 159 -11.48 5.96 -5.29
N THR A 160 -11.54 7.07 -4.53
CA THR A 160 -12.59 7.26 -3.51
C THR A 160 -13.98 7.31 -4.12
N ASN A 161 -14.12 7.80 -5.36
CA ASN A 161 -15.38 7.92 -6.09
C ASN A 161 -15.87 6.58 -6.66
N ILE A 162 -14.94 5.64 -6.92
CA ILE A 162 -15.22 4.39 -7.64
C ILE A 162 -14.95 3.13 -6.82
N SER A 163 -14.53 3.26 -5.55
CA SER A 163 -14.07 2.13 -4.72
C SER A 163 -15.10 1.00 -4.57
N THR A 164 -16.40 1.31 -4.68
CA THR A 164 -17.51 0.35 -4.62
C THR A 164 -17.94 -0.21 -5.98
N ASN A 165 -17.37 0.26 -7.08
CA ASN A 165 -17.69 -0.24 -8.41
C ASN A 165 -17.21 -1.70 -8.56
N PRO A 166 -17.85 -2.50 -9.43
CA PRO A 166 -17.37 -3.84 -9.75
C PRO A 166 -15.92 -3.85 -10.24
N VAL A 167 -15.22 -4.94 -9.97
CA VAL A 167 -13.85 -5.17 -10.46
C VAL A 167 -13.83 -5.07 -12.00
N SER A 168 -12.87 -4.32 -12.51
CA SER A 168 -12.60 -4.17 -13.95
C SER A 168 -11.22 -3.56 -14.15
N LEU A 169 -10.62 -3.75 -15.34
CA LEU A 169 -9.36 -3.08 -15.69
C LEU A 169 -9.45 -1.55 -15.55
N GLY A 170 -10.59 -0.96 -15.96
CA GLY A 170 -10.81 0.48 -15.85
C GLY A 170 -10.86 0.99 -14.40
N LYS A 171 -11.26 0.16 -13.44
CA LYS A 171 -11.20 0.45 -12.01
C LYS A 171 -9.79 0.23 -11.45
N SER A 172 -9.15 -0.89 -11.80
CA SER A 172 -7.85 -1.30 -11.27
C SER A 172 -6.72 -0.33 -11.58
N GLN A 173 -6.83 0.50 -12.63
CA GLN A 173 -5.81 1.52 -12.93
C GLN A 173 -5.64 2.58 -11.83
N TYR A 174 -6.60 2.71 -10.92
CA TYR A 174 -6.57 3.67 -9.81
C TYR A 174 -6.30 3.00 -8.45
N ASP A 175 -6.13 1.68 -8.42
CA ASP A 175 -6.09 0.89 -7.20
C ASP A 175 -4.68 0.75 -6.61
N TYR A 176 -4.09 1.88 -6.24
CA TYR A 176 -2.81 1.92 -5.52
C TYR A 176 -2.82 3.00 -4.43
N ALA A 177 -2.08 2.73 -3.36
CA ALA A 177 -1.97 3.62 -2.20
C ALA A 177 -0.51 3.77 -1.80
N ALA A 178 -0.11 4.98 -1.42
CA ALA A 178 1.19 5.24 -0.81
C ALA A 178 1.02 5.48 0.69
N MET A 179 1.97 4.97 1.46
CA MET A 179 1.99 5.04 2.91
C MET A 179 3.37 5.48 3.37
N ARG A 180 3.44 6.27 4.44
CA ARG A 180 4.69 6.64 5.10
C ARG A 180 4.84 5.90 6.41
N THR A 181 5.99 5.26 6.59
CA THR A 181 6.37 4.61 7.84
C THR A 181 7.04 5.61 8.79
N THR A 182 6.88 5.39 10.10
CA THR A 182 7.53 6.21 11.14
C THR A 182 9.05 6.07 11.16
N LYS A 183 9.58 4.95 10.67
CA LYS A 183 11.02 4.64 10.59
C LYS A 183 11.41 4.05 9.23
N PRO A 184 12.65 4.24 8.75
CA PRO A 184 13.07 3.75 7.44
C PRO A 184 13.33 2.23 7.43
N SER A 185 13.15 1.59 6.28
CA SER A 185 13.59 0.24 5.96
C SER A 185 15.10 0.10 6.14
N ALA A 186 15.53 -0.94 6.85
CA ALA A 186 16.95 -1.25 7.01
C ALA A 186 17.50 -2.17 5.91
N VAL A 187 16.63 -2.74 5.09
CA VAL A 187 16.99 -3.81 4.14
C VAL A 187 16.85 -3.41 2.68
N GLY A 188 16.49 -2.16 2.39
CA GLY A 188 16.33 -1.61 1.05
C GLY A 188 14.86 -1.46 0.62
N ARG A 189 14.67 -1.20 -0.68
CA ARG A 189 13.39 -0.89 -1.32
C ARG A 189 13.45 -1.17 -2.82
N TYR A 190 12.30 -1.22 -3.46
CA TYR A 190 12.19 -1.15 -4.91
C TYR A 190 12.40 0.29 -5.42
N ASP A 191 12.95 0.42 -6.61
CA ASP A 191 12.77 1.65 -7.41
C ASP A 191 11.37 1.64 -8.05
N LEU A 192 10.83 2.82 -8.34
CA LEU A 192 9.62 2.92 -9.17
C LEU A 192 9.98 2.70 -10.64
N GLY A 193 9.25 1.81 -11.31
CA GLY A 193 9.27 1.63 -12.75
C GLY A 193 8.02 2.20 -13.40
N GLU A 194 8.14 3.31 -14.12
CA GLU A 194 7.01 4.09 -14.65
C GLU A 194 6.68 3.82 -16.13
N THR A 195 7.17 2.72 -16.72
CA THR A 195 7.10 2.50 -18.17
C THR A 195 6.47 1.16 -18.56
N GLY A 196 5.73 1.19 -19.67
CA GLY A 196 4.97 0.08 -20.25
C GLY A 196 5.71 -1.26 -20.21
N VAL A 197 5.13 -2.18 -19.46
CA VAL A 197 5.62 -3.54 -19.31
C VAL A 197 4.85 -4.45 -20.26
N ASP A 198 5.47 -4.81 -21.37
CA ASP A 198 4.99 -5.86 -22.28
C ASP A 198 5.85 -7.12 -22.11
N ALA A 199 6.01 -7.57 -20.85
CA ALA A 199 6.98 -8.59 -20.49
C ALA A 199 6.48 -9.49 -19.35
N ALA A 200 7.28 -10.52 -19.06
CA ALA A 200 7.15 -11.30 -17.85
C ALA A 200 7.44 -10.42 -16.61
N VAL A 201 6.57 -10.52 -15.62
CA VAL A 201 6.69 -9.89 -14.30
C VAL A 201 6.75 -10.96 -13.24
N THR A 202 7.48 -10.69 -12.16
CA THR A 202 7.33 -11.46 -10.92
C THR A 202 6.33 -10.74 -10.03
N ILE A 203 5.30 -11.46 -9.61
CA ILE A 203 4.28 -10.96 -8.69
C ILE A 203 4.52 -11.60 -7.33
N THR A 204 4.36 -10.84 -6.26
CA THR A 204 4.49 -11.32 -4.88
C THR A 204 3.27 -10.95 -4.06
N GLY A 205 2.99 -11.70 -2.99
CA GLY A 205 1.93 -11.37 -2.05
C GLY A 205 1.73 -12.43 -0.97
N TYR A 206 0.77 -12.19 -0.08
CA TYR A 206 0.35 -13.07 1.00
C TYR A 206 -1.10 -13.55 0.77
N PRO A 207 -1.36 -14.38 -0.27
CA PRO A 207 -2.70 -14.87 -0.58
C PRO A 207 -3.26 -15.72 0.57
N GLY A 208 -4.43 -15.34 1.09
CA GLY A 208 -5.06 -16.03 2.21
C GLY A 208 -5.44 -17.48 1.90
N ARG A 209 -5.65 -17.81 0.62
CA ARG A 209 -5.92 -19.19 0.19
C ARG A 209 -4.73 -20.13 0.43
N LEU A 210 -3.49 -19.64 0.37
CA LEU A 210 -2.28 -20.46 0.50
C LEU A 210 -1.76 -20.36 1.93
N GLU A 211 -1.87 -21.44 2.69
CA GLU A 211 -1.35 -21.52 4.06
C GLU A 211 -1.79 -20.34 4.96
N GLY A 212 -3.01 -19.82 4.76
CA GLY A 212 -3.59 -18.72 5.55
C GLY A 212 -2.99 -17.35 5.25
N GLY A 213 -2.17 -17.24 4.21
CA GLY A 213 -1.34 -16.06 3.96
C GLY A 213 -0.24 -15.91 5.01
N GLU A 214 0.22 -16.99 5.62
CA GLU A 214 1.30 -16.96 6.62
C GLU A 214 2.70 -16.75 6.00
N TYR A 215 2.81 -16.95 4.69
CA TYR A 215 4.06 -16.82 3.94
C TYR A 215 3.87 -15.92 2.71
N MET A 216 4.96 -15.29 2.29
CA MET A 216 5.00 -14.60 1.00
C MET A 216 5.14 -15.65 -0.10
N TYR A 217 4.33 -15.51 -1.13
CA TYR A 217 4.43 -16.27 -2.36
C TYR A 217 4.90 -15.38 -3.50
N ARG A 218 5.41 -16.03 -4.54
CA ARG A 218 5.78 -15.44 -5.81
C ARG A 218 5.29 -16.30 -6.96
N GLU A 219 5.09 -15.65 -8.10
CA GLU A 219 4.84 -16.31 -9.37
C GLU A 219 5.46 -15.48 -10.50
N THR A 220 5.62 -16.10 -11.66
CA THR A 220 5.92 -15.36 -12.89
C THR A 220 4.66 -15.32 -13.75
N ALA A 221 4.20 -14.12 -14.06
CA ALA A 221 3.07 -13.88 -14.95
C ALA A 221 3.55 -13.08 -16.18
N THR A 222 2.84 -13.19 -17.29
CA THR A 222 3.09 -12.40 -18.50
C THR A 222 1.97 -11.40 -18.66
N VAL A 223 2.30 -10.11 -18.85
CA VAL A 223 1.30 -9.09 -19.21
C VAL A 223 0.75 -9.42 -20.60
N ILE A 224 -0.54 -9.72 -20.68
CA ILE A 224 -1.21 -10.09 -21.93
C ILE A 224 -2.04 -8.95 -22.53
N LEU A 225 -2.39 -7.97 -21.70
CA LEU A 225 -3.16 -6.81 -22.12
C LEU A 225 -2.79 -5.60 -21.25
N LYS A 226 -2.69 -4.44 -21.91
CA LYS A 226 -2.68 -3.14 -21.27
C LYS A 226 -3.89 -2.34 -21.74
N ALA A 227 -4.73 -1.91 -20.81
CA ALA A 227 -5.90 -1.07 -21.08
C ALA A 227 -5.83 0.19 -20.23
N GLY A 228 -5.56 1.33 -20.86
CA GLY A 228 -5.25 2.57 -20.12
C GLY A 228 -4.01 2.38 -19.24
N ASN A 229 -4.14 2.70 -17.96
CA ASN A 229 -3.09 2.51 -16.95
C ASN A 229 -3.32 1.23 -16.11
N ALA A 230 -3.92 0.19 -16.66
CA ALA A 230 -4.02 -1.13 -16.02
C ALA A 230 -3.42 -2.23 -16.90
N TYR A 231 -2.81 -3.21 -16.22
CA TYR A 231 -2.32 -4.45 -16.80
C TYR A 231 -3.27 -5.61 -16.48
N ASP A 232 -3.40 -6.57 -17.40
CA ASP A 232 -3.86 -7.94 -17.16
C ASP A 232 -2.65 -8.87 -17.36
N ALA A 233 -2.29 -9.63 -16.34
CA ALA A 233 -1.20 -10.60 -16.40
C ALA A 233 -1.67 -12.01 -16.05
N ARG A 234 -1.07 -13.02 -16.71
CA ARG A 234 -1.43 -14.44 -16.54
C ARG A 234 -0.21 -15.36 -16.56
N PRO A 235 -0.26 -16.54 -15.91
CA PRO A 235 -1.31 -16.98 -14.98
C PRO A 235 -1.20 -16.26 -13.62
N HIS A 236 -2.25 -16.34 -12.79
CA HIS A 236 -2.24 -15.83 -11.41
C HIS A 236 -2.83 -16.81 -10.39
N PRO A 237 -2.04 -17.79 -9.91
CA PRO A 237 -2.47 -18.64 -8.81
C PRO A 237 -2.67 -17.90 -7.47
N MET A 238 -2.34 -16.63 -7.26
CA MET A 238 -2.50 -15.99 -5.93
C MET A 238 -3.90 -15.37 -5.65
N TYR A 239 -4.98 -15.99 -6.14
CA TYR A 239 -6.37 -15.59 -5.84
C TYR A 239 -6.79 -15.82 -4.37
N GLY A 240 -8.00 -15.39 -4.00
CA GLY A 240 -8.57 -15.61 -2.64
C GLY A 240 -8.25 -14.53 -1.61
N GLY A 241 -7.86 -13.34 -2.07
CA GLY A 241 -7.59 -12.16 -1.24
C GLY A 241 -6.25 -12.22 -0.50
N GLY A 242 -5.81 -11.07 0.03
CA GLY A 242 -4.57 -10.94 0.82
C GLY A 242 -3.32 -10.67 -0.01
N ALA A 243 -3.28 -11.15 -1.27
CA ALA A 243 -2.24 -10.77 -2.23
C ALA A 243 -2.34 -9.30 -2.69
N SER A 244 -3.51 -8.68 -2.54
CA SER A 244 -3.78 -7.25 -2.79
C SER A 244 -2.66 -6.35 -2.31
N GLY A 245 -2.16 -5.45 -3.16
CA GLY A 245 -1.07 -4.52 -2.90
C GLY A 245 0.33 -5.09 -3.10
N GLY A 246 0.45 -6.41 -3.27
CA GLY A 246 1.74 -7.08 -3.47
C GLY A 246 2.45 -6.65 -4.75
N ALA A 247 3.78 -6.61 -4.71
CA ALA A 247 4.59 -6.03 -5.77
C ALA A 247 4.50 -6.83 -7.07
N TRP A 248 4.41 -6.11 -8.19
CA TRP A 248 4.81 -6.62 -9.50
C TRP A 248 6.14 -5.97 -9.84
N PHE A 249 7.14 -6.76 -10.17
CA PHE A 249 8.45 -6.23 -10.51
C PHE A 249 9.05 -6.92 -11.73
N ILE A 250 9.98 -6.20 -12.36
CA ILE A 250 10.73 -6.66 -13.53
C ILE A 250 12.22 -6.75 -13.20
N GLY A 251 12.91 -7.64 -13.92
CA GLY A 251 14.35 -7.84 -13.82
C GLY A 251 14.76 -8.85 -12.74
N THR A 252 15.96 -9.38 -12.91
CA THR A 252 16.58 -10.37 -12.00
C THR A 252 17.78 -9.79 -11.24
N GLY A 253 18.09 -8.50 -11.42
CA GLY A 253 19.22 -7.83 -10.79
C GLY A 253 18.93 -6.36 -10.51
N GLU A 254 19.82 -5.74 -9.76
CA GLU A 254 19.68 -4.34 -9.33
C GLU A 254 19.81 -3.35 -10.51
N PRO A 255 19.05 -2.23 -10.49
CA PRO A 255 18.01 -1.90 -9.53
C PRO A 255 16.72 -2.71 -9.76
N TYR A 256 16.11 -3.20 -8.68
CA TYR A 256 14.82 -3.89 -8.72
C TYR A 256 13.68 -2.87 -8.83
N LYS A 257 12.88 -2.96 -9.90
CA LYS A 257 11.83 -1.98 -10.19
C LYS A 257 10.45 -2.56 -9.98
N ALA A 258 9.68 -1.99 -9.05
CA ALA A 258 8.25 -2.26 -8.94
C ALA A 258 7.51 -1.44 -10.00
N VAL A 259 6.62 -2.09 -10.75
CA VAL A 259 5.92 -1.52 -11.92
C VAL A 259 4.40 -1.48 -11.75
N SER A 260 3.90 -2.19 -10.74
CA SER A 260 2.49 -2.29 -10.39
C SER A 260 2.34 -2.89 -8.99
N VAL A 261 1.11 -2.91 -8.49
CA VAL A 261 0.67 -3.72 -7.36
C VAL A 261 -0.43 -4.69 -7.80
N VAL A 262 -0.68 -5.75 -7.03
CA VAL A 262 -1.89 -6.57 -7.19
C VAL A 262 -3.10 -5.72 -6.81
N SER A 263 -3.98 -5.42 -7.77
CA SER A 263 -5.27 -4.78 -7.50
C SER A 263 -6.32 -5.84 -7.24
N ALA A 264 -6.71 -6.55 -8.29
CA ALA A 264 -7.76 -7.55 -8.28
C ALA A 264 -7.34 -8.75 -9.11
N GLY A 265 -8.01 -9.88 -9.00
CA GLY A 265 -7.74 -11.02 -9.86
C GLY A 265 -8.75 -12.14 -9.70
N ASP A 266 -8.77 -13.05 -10.67
CA ASP A 266 -9.46 -14.32 -10.60
C ASP A 266 -8.44 -15.48 -10.63
N GLN A 267 -8.89 -16.70 -10.90
CA GLN A 267 -8.01 -17.87 -10.92
C GLN A 267 -7.02 -17.86 -12.10
N ASP A 268 -7.34 -17.16 -13.18
CA ASP A 268 -6.60 -17.22 -14.44
C ASP A 268 -5.80 -15.94 -14.70
N GLY A 269 -6.19 -14.80 -14.12
CA GLY A 269 -5.52 -13.53 -14.33
C GLY A 269 -5.59 -12.57 -13.15
N VAL A 270 -4.71 -11.58 -13.22
CA VAL A 270 -4.59 -10.53 -12.22
C VAL A 270 -4.46 -9.18 -12.87
N TYR A 271 -5.11 -8.20 -12.27
CA TYR A 271 -5.08 -6.81 -12.65
C TYR A 271 -4.17 -6.03 -11.71
N GLY A 272 -3.48 -5.06 -12.28
CA GLY A 272 -2.65 -4.14 -11.52
C GLY A 272 -2.54 -2.79 -12.21
N PRO A 273 -2.54 -1.67 -11.44
CA PRO A 273 -2.30 -0.36 -12.01
C PRO A 273 -0.85 -0.25 -12.48
N ALA A 274 -0.68 0.18 -13.72
CA ALA A 274 0.61 0.63 -14.20
C ALA A 274 1.05 1.83 -13.38
N PHE A 275 2.24 1.77 -12.80
CA PHE A 275 2.82 2.95 -12.17
C PHE A 275 3.14 4.01 -13.24
N THR A 276 2.78 5.25 -12.91
CA THR A 276 2.95 6.42 -13.78
C THR A 276 3.49 7.59 -12.97
N GLN A 277 3.57 8.77 -13.59
CA GLN A 277 3.90 10.00 -12.89
C GLN A 277 2.95 10.28 -11.71
N ASP A 278 1.65 9.93 -11.79
CA ASP A 278 0.73 10.09 -10.67
C ASP A 278 1.15 9.24 -9.46
N THR A 279 1.75 8.07 -9.69
CA THR A 279 2.31 7.22 -8.63
C THR A 279 3.51 7.89 -7.97
N ALA A 280 4.44 8.42 -8.77
CA ALA A 280 5.61 9.14 -8.26
C ALA A 280 5.21 10.39 -7.48
N ASP A 281 4.23 11.13 -7.98
CA ASP A 281 3.68 12.32 -7.35
C ASP A 281 3.01 11.99 -6.01
N MET A 282 2.21 10.91 -5.96
CA MET A 282 1.59 10.48 -4.70
C MET A 282 2.64 10.05 -3.67
N VAL A 283 3.69 9.36 -4.10
CA VAL A 283 4.82 8.99 -3.25
C VAL A 283 5.52 10.24 -2.70
N ALA A 284 5.77 11.24 -3.54
CA ALA A 284 6.37 12.50 -3.12
C ALA A 284 5.46 13.26 -2.14
N TYR A 285 4.17 13.31 -2.41
CA TYR A 285 3.15 13.95 -1.57
C TYR A 285 3.07 13.30 -0.19
N VAL A 286 2.98 11.97 -0.11
CA VAL A 286 2.95 11.23 1.16
C VAL A 286 4.28 11.37 1.92
N LYS A 287 5.41 11.38 1.22
CA LYS A 287 6.73 11.65 1.81
C LYS A 287 6.77 13.03 2.47
N GLY A 288 6.24 14.06 1.80
CA GLY A 288 6.07 15.42 2.30
C GLY A 288 5.10 15.56 3.49
N GLY A 289 4.43 14.48 3.87
CA GLY A 289 3.40 14.49 4.91
C GLY A 289 2.09 15.09 4.41
N CYS A 290 1.81 14.88 3.12
CA CYS A 290 0.65 15.40 2.41
C CYS A 290 0.64 16.94 2.32
N ASN A 291 1.82 17.48 2.00
CA ASN A 291 2.11 18.88 1.71
C ASN A 291 3.09 18.94 0.54
#